data_AF-A0A831JZV9-F1
#
_entry.id   AF-A0A831JZV9-F1
#
_cell.length_a   1.000
_cell.length_b   1.000
_cell.length_c   1.000
_cell.angle_alpha   90.00
_cell.angle_beta   90.00
_cell.angle_gamma   90.00
#
_symmetry.space_group_name_H-M   'P 1'
#
loop_
_entity.id
_entity.type
_entity.pdbx_description
1 polymer ?
#
loop_
_entity_poly.entity_id
_entity_poly.type
_entity_poly.pdbx_seq_one_letter_code
_entity_poly.pdbx_strand_id
1 'polypeptide(L)'
;MTMKIDEEYKTYTAFVTKLAVIKQLLLNQEEPSYILERYTQKHLLSEEQFQGIQSLVNKDKNELIRLLDKSIKDFMAGRHLDKITNPELIKYSYKYQKDNFINKIADYIKQYGLKIPLHFEEDASLFGENTTRITFIETLIALESEGFISIVSIREGTSKPHEIITADAGVWSLTKDENRSGFTVYPVPIATIQLTRKLISLIEPRLSYTPHKLSFKGKVIFIPEGDQDTLCRVILRNKNAMKREWSWDEVLEKSGERNIDTNMWRRVYNAGREINKKVAIETTIKDLLDVRKQTISVNTKYLPFPPNK
;
A
#
# COMPACT_ATOMS: atom_id res chain seq x y z
N MET A 1 -15.35 -21.71 -24.76
CA MET A 1 -14.10 -21.51 -23.99
C MET A 1 -14.32 -20.59 -22.79
N THR A 2 -15.26 -19.64 -22.87
CA THR A 2 -15.74 -18.74 -21.80
C THR A 2 -16.34 -19.45 -20.56
N MET A 3 -17.19 -20.48 -20.73
CA MET A 3 -17.84 -21.17 -19.60
C MET A 3 -16.89 -21.78 -18.55
N LYS A 4 -15.68 -22.20 -18.94
CA LYS A 4 -14.73 -22.84 -18.02
C LYS A 4 -14.02 -21.81 -17.13
N ILE A 5 -13.79 -20.62 -17.69
CA ILE A 5 -13.26 -19.45 -16.97
C ILE A 5 -14.31 -19.00 -15.94
N ASP A 6 -15.60 -19.04 -16.28
CA ASP A 6 -16.68 -18.63 -15.37
C ASP A 6 -16.85 -19.54 -14.15
N GLU A 7 -16.67 -20.85 -14.28
CA GLU A 7 -16.71 -21.79 -13.13
C GLU A 7 -15.49 -21.66 -12.21
N GLU A 8 -14.30 -21.51 -12.78
CA GLU A 8 -13.07 -21.26 -12.03
C GLU A 8 -13.15 -19.92 -11.29
N TYR A 9 -13.72 -18.90 -11.93
CA TYR A 9 -13.95 -17.57 -11.36
C TYR A 9 -15.01 -17.59 -10.23
N LYS A 10 -16.12 -18.33 -10.39
CA LYS A 10 -17.13 -18.52 -9.33
C LYS A 10 -16.55 -19.22 -8.10
N THR A 11 -15.76 -20.26 -8.30
CA THR A 11 -15.10 -21.01 -7.21
C THR A 11 -14.12 -20.10 -6.46
N TYR A 12 -13.39 -19.26 -7.19
CA TYR A 12 -12.49 -18.28 -6.60
C TYR A 12 -13.22 -17.20 -5.79
N THR A 13 -14.33 -16.68 -6.32
CA THR A 13 -15.17 -15.67 -5.65
C THR A 13 -15.74 -16.17 -4.32
N ALA A 14 -16.18 -17.44 -4.26
CA ALA A 14 -16.74 -18.04 -3.05
C ALA A 14 -15.69 -18.20 -1.94
N PHE A 15 -14.45 -18.55 -2.31
CA PHE A 15 -13.34 -18.69 -1.36
C PHE A 15 -12.95 -17.35 -0.72
N VAL A 16 -12.85 -16.31 -1.56
CA VAL A 16 -12.62 -14.91 -1.21
C VAL A 16 -13.68 -14.34 -0.28
N THR A 17 -14.95 -14.55 -0.64
CA THR A 17 -16.06 -14.02 0.15
C THR A 17 -16.04 -14.56 1.58
N LYS A 18 -15.72 -15.86 1.72
CA LYS A 18 -15.59 -16.51 3.02
C LYS A 18 -14.50 -15.88 3.90
N LEU A 19 -13.36 -15.47 3.32
CA LEU A 19 -12.27 -14.79 4.03
C LEU A 19 -12.70 -13.42 4.56
N ALA A 20 -13.35 -12.61 3.71
CA ALA A 20 -13.83 -11.28 4.05
C ALA A 20 -14.85 -11.32 5.21
N VAL A 21 -15.79 -12.26 5.14
CA VAL A 21 -16.83 -12.48 6.17
C VAL A 21 -16.20 -12.83 7.51
N ILE A 22 -15.30 -13.82 7.54
CA ILE A 22 -14.64 -14.26 8.78
C ILE A 22 -13.84 -13.11 9.40
N LYS A 23 -13.15 -12.30 8.59
CA LYS A 23 -12.38 -11.16 9.10
C LYS A 23 -13.28 -10.06 9.68
N GLN A 24 -14.38 -9.72 9.01
CA GLN A 24 -15.34 -8.74 9.54
C GLN A 24 -15.93 -9.20 10.88
N LEU A 25 -16.29 -10.48 10.99
CA LEU A 25 -16.77 -11.09 12.23
C LEU A 25 -15.73 -10.99 13.35
N LEU A 26 -14.45 -11.24 13.06
CA LEU A 26 -13.37 -11.14 14.06
C LEU A 26 -13.08 -9.69 14.50
N LEU A 27 -13.38 -8.70 13.67
CA LEU A 27 -13.20 -7.27 13.97
C LEU A 27 -14.31 -6.71 14.88
N ASN A 28 -15.37 -7.48 15.19
CA ASN A 28 -16.46 -7.12 16.11
C ASN A 28 -17.08 -5.72 15.84
N GLN A 29 -17.29 -5.35 14.57
CA GLN A 29 -17.83 -4.01 14.23
C GLN A 29 -19.35 -3.98 14.04
N GLU A 30 -19.99 -5.11 13.77
CA GLU A 30 -21.44 -5.26 13.58
C GLU A 30 -21.92 -6.61 14.16
N GLU A 31 -23.24 -6.76 14.35
CA GLU A 31 -23.87 -8.04 14.76
C GLU A 31 -23.57 -9.14 13.72
N PRO A 32 -23.11 -10.35 14.14
CA PRO A 32 -22.78 -11.44 13.23
C PRO A 32 -23.89 -11.84 12.25
N SER A 33 -25.13 -11.82 12.73
CA SER A 33 -26.36 -12.08 11.96
C SER A 33 -26.48 -11.12 10.77
N TYR A 34 -26.25 -9.83 11.01
CA TYR A 34 -26.31 -8.78 9.98
C TYR A 34 -25.21 -8.95 8.92
N ILE A 35 -23.98 -9.24 9.35
CA ILE A 35 -22.86 -9.51 8.42
C ILE A 35 -23.22 -10.70 7.54
N LEU A 36 -23.61 -11.81 8.16
CA LEU A 36 -23.85 -13.07 7.46
C LEU A 36 -25.04 -12.97 6.49
N GLU A 37 -26.15 -12.36 6.91
CA GLU A 37 -27.39 -12.27 6.10
C GLU A 37 -27.15 -11.44 4.83
N ARG A 38 -26.30 -10.42 4.95
CA ARG A 38 -25.87 -9.54 3.86
C ARG A 38 -25.03 -10.23 2.79
N TYR A 39 -24.25 -11.25 3.15
CA TYR A 39 -23.45 -12.04 2.20
C TYR A 39 -24.26 -13.17 1.54
N THR A 40 -25.25 -13.72 2.24
CA THR A 40 -26.22 -14.70 1.69
C THR A 40 -27.16 -14.06 0.68
N GLN A 41 -27.72 -12.87 0.99
CA GLN A 41 -28.58 -12.11 0.07
C GLN A 41 -27.88 -11.72 -1.24
N LYS A 42 -26.54 -11.65 -1.24
CA LYS A 42 -25.72 -11.35 -2.42
C LYS A 42 -25.28 -12.61 -3.20
N HIS A 43 -25.76 -13.80 -2.83
CA HIS A 43 -25.35 -15.11 -3.39
C HIS A 43 -23.84 -15.40 -3.36
N LEU A 44 -23.10 -14.72 -2.48
CA LEU A 44 -21.65 -14.88 -2.35
C LEU A 44 -21.28 -16.01 -1.38
N LEU A 45 -22.24 -16.44 -0.56
CA LEU A 45 -22.20 -17.65 0.26
C LEU A 45 -23.39 -18.52 -0.11
N SER A 46 -23.21 -19.84 -0.16
CA SER A 46 -24.35 -20.75 -0.11
C SER A 46 -25.00 -20.73 1.28
N GLU A 47 -26.28 -21.07 1.36
CA GLU A 47 -27.02 -21.26 2.62
C GLU A 47 -26.24 -22.17 3.60
N GLU A 48 -25.64 -23.22 3.07
CA GLU A 48 -24.80 -24.18 3.81
C GLU A 48 -23.51 -23.54 4.37
N GLN A 49 -22.85 -22.71 3.57
CA GLN A 49 -21.66 -21.96 3.99
C GLN A 49 -22.00 -20.93 5.06
N PHE A 50 -23.12 -20.22 4.90
CA PHE A 50 -23.65 -19.29 5.89
C PHE A 50 -23.93 -19.98 7.21
N GLN A 51 -24.70 -21.07 7.21
CA GLN A 51 -25.04 -21.83 8.43
C GLN A 51 -23.78 -22.40 9.10
N GLY A 52 -22.82 -22.88 8.30
CA GLY A 52 -21.53 -23.34 8.77
C GLY A 52 -20.75 -22.25 9.53
N ILE A 53 -20.59 -21.06 8.92
CA ILE A 53 -19.87 -19.93 9.54
C ILE A 53 -20.64 -19.42 10.76
N GLN A 54 -21.97 -19.27 10.67
CA GLN A 54 -22.81 -18.81 11.78
C GLN A 54 -22.70 -19.72 13.01
N SER A 55 -22.70 -21.05 12.78
CA SER A 55 -22.53 -22.02 13.87
C SER A 55 -21.15 -21.91 14.55
N LEU A 56 -20.11 -21.57 13.79
CA LEU A 56 -18.73 -21.43 14.28
C LEU A 56 -18.53 -20.12 15.06
N VAL A 57 -19.11 -19.02 14.59
CA VAL A 57 -19.09 -17.72 15.30
C VAL A 57 -19.67 -17.86 16.71
N ASN A 58 -20.75 -18.64 16.85
CA ASN A 58 -21.46 -18.78 18.12
C ASN A 58 -20.82 -19.81 19.07
N LYS A 59 -19.84 -20.61 18.63
CA LYS A 59 -19.29 -21.74 19.41
C LYS A 59 -17.78 -21.68 19.65
N ASP A 60 -16.97 -21.29 18.67
CA ASP A 60 -15.51 -21.37 18.80
C ASP A 60 -14.76 -20.35 17.91
N LYS A 61 -14.41 -19.21 18.50
CA LYS A 61 -13.64 -18.15 17.83
C LYS A 61 -12.25 -18.64 17.36
N ASN A 62 -11.63 -19.61 18.04
CA ASN A 62 -10.31 -20.10 17.67
C ASN A 62 -10.35 -20.93 16.39
N GLU A 63 -11.45 -21.64 16.15
CA GLU A 63 -11.64 -22.41 14.92
C GLU A 63 -11.83 -21.49 13.71
N LEU A 64 -12.53 -20.35 13.87
CA LEU A 64 -12.59 -19.32 12.83
C LEU A 64 -11.22 -18.75 12.49
N ILE A 65 -10.37 -18.50 13.49
CA ILE A 65 -9.00 -18.02 13.27
C ILE A 65 -8.20 -19.08 12.50
N ARG A 66 -8.30 -20.37 12.87
CA ARG A 66 -7.62 -21.44 12.14
C ARG A 66 -8.05 -21.57 10.69
N LEU A 67 -9.36 -21.46 10.43
CA LEU A 67 -9.90 -21.49 9.07
C LEU A 67 -9.41 -20.31 8.24
N LEU A 68 -9.37 -19.11 8.84
CA LEU A 68 -8.81 -17.92 8.22
C LEU A 68 -7.34 -18.13 7.88
N ASP A 69 -6.53 -18.57 8.85
CA ASP A 69 -5.10 -18.80 8.68
C ASP A 69 -4.80 -19.83 7.58
N LYS A 70 -5.54 -20.93 7.54
CA LYS A 70 -5.39 -21.95 6.49
C LYS A 70 -5.68 -21.34 5.12
N SER A 71 -6.78 -20.62 5.00
CA SER A 71 -7.24 -20.03 3.75
C SER A 71 -6.27 -18.95 3.26
N ILE A 72 -5.72 -18.11 4.14
CA ILE A 72 -4.68 -17.15 3.80
C ILE A 72 -3.42 -17.87 3.29
N LYS A 73 -2.98 -18.94 3.96
CA LYS A 73 -1.81 -19.71 3.50
C LYS A 73 -2.03 -20.30 2.10
N ASP A 74 -3.22 -20.79 1.82
CA ASP A 74 -3.57 -21.33 0.50
C ASP A 74 -3.64 -20.22 -0.57
N PHE A 75 -4.15 -19.04 -0.20
CA PHE A 75 -4.11 -17.85 -1.06
C PHE A 75 -2.66 -17.44 -1.38
N MET A 76 -1.82 -17.29 -0.36
CA MET A 76 -0.42 -16.90 -0.50
C MET A 76 0.40 -17.90 -1.32
N ALA A 77 0.10 -19.20 -1.18
CA ALA A 77 0.75 -20.26 -1.95
C ALA A 77 0.26 -20.33 -3.41
N GLY A 78 -0.76 -19.56 -3.79
CA GLY A 78 -1.32 -19.60 -5.14
C GLY A 78 -2.20 -20.83 -5.40
N ARG A 79 -2.59 -21.61 -4.37
CA ARG A 79 -3.36 -22.85 -4.54
C ARG A 79 -4.74 -22.65 -5.16
N HIS A 80 -5.27 -21.45 -5.05
CA HIS A 80 -6.49 -21.01 -5.73
C HIS A 80 -6.31 -20.85 -7.24
N LEU A 81 -5.07 -20.75 -7.73
CA LEU A 81 -4.69 -20.63 -9.14
C LEU A 81 -4.12 -21.94 -9.71
N ASP A 82 -3.92 -22.99 -8.91
CA ASP A 82 -3.28 -24.25 -9.34
C ASP A 82 -4.01 -24.95 -10.51
N LYS A 83 -5.30 -24.64 -10.73
CA LYS A 83 -6.09 -25.18 -11.84
C LYS A 83 -6.08 -24.31 -13.10
N ILE A 84 -5.42 -23.15 -13.03
CA ILE A 84 -5.56 -22.06 -14.00
C ILE A 84 -4.32 -21.99 -14.90
N THR A 85 -4.52 -22.14 -16.20
CA THR A 85 -3.43 -22.14 -17.21
C THR A 85 -3.23 -20.80 -17.92
N ASN A 86 -4.04 -19.78 -17.63
CA ASN A 86 -3.97 -18.47 -18.32
C ASN A 86 -2.90 -17.54 -17.69
N PRO A 87 -1.87 -17.12 -18.45
CA PRO A 87 -0.83 -16.20 -17.97
C PRO A 87 -1.36 -14.84 -17.48
N GLU A 88 -2.49 -14.35 -18.03
CA GLU A 88 -3.07 -13.06 -17.62
C GLU A 88 -3.60 -13.07 -16.18
N LEU A 89 -3.84 -14.26 -15.63
CA LEU A 89 -4.33 -14.45 -14.26
C LEU A 89 -3.21 -14.38 -13.21
N ILE A 90 -1.94 -14.26 -13.63
CA ILE A 90 -0.80 -14.01 -12.72
C ILE A 90 -0.97 -12.73 -11.89
N LYS A 91 -1.74 -11.76 -12.40
CA LYS A 91 -2.07 -10.51 -11.70
C LYS A 91 -2.92 -10.73 -10.44
N TYR A 92 -3.57 -11.88 -10.33
CA TYR A 92 -4.33 -12.30 -9.15
C TYR A 92 -3.50 -13.09 -8.14
N SER A 93 -2.23 -13.38 -8.45
CA SER A 93 -1.34 -14.01 -7.48
C SER A 93 -0.97 -13.03 -6.38
N TYR A 94 -0.96 -13.53 -5.14
CA TYR A 94 -0.58 -12.72 -3.99
C TYR A 94 0.79 -12.05 -4.16
N LYS A 95 1.76 -12.77 -4.75
CA LYS A 95 3.10 -12.24 -5.00
C LYS A 95 3.05 -10.97 -5.86
N TYR A 96 2.36 -11.04 -7.00
CA TYR A 96 2.24 -9.90 -7.92
C TYR A 96 1.58 -8.69 -7.25
N GLN A 97 0.53 -8.94 -6.47
CA GLN A 97 -0.26 -7.90 -5.81
C GLN A 97 0.51 -7.25 -4.66
N LYS A 98 1.23 -8.05 -3.88
CA LYS A 98 2.14 -7.58 -2.84
C LYS A 98 3.24 -6.69 -3.42
N ASP A 99 3.88 -7.13 -4.50
CA ASP A 99 4.97 -6.37 -5.13
C ASP A 99 4.44 -5.02 -5.66
N ASN A 100 3.27 -5.00 -6.30
CA ASN A 100 2.62 -3.76 -6.72
C ASN A 100 2.29 -2.84 -5.53
N PHE A 101 1.71 -3.40 -4.47
CA PHE A 101 1.36 -2.65 -3.27
C PHE A 101 2.58 -1.98 -2.66
N ILE A 102 3.67 -2.74 -2.44
CA ILE A 102 4.93 -2.22 -1.88
C ILE A 102 5.50 -1.10 -2.75
N ASN A 103 5.45 -1.25 -4.07
CA ASN A 103 6.01 -0.27 -5.00
C ASN A 103 5.21 1.04 -5.06
N LYS A 104 3.89 0.99 -4.85
CA LYS A 104 2.99 2.13 -5.05
C LYS A 104 2.52 2.80 -3.75
N ILE A 105 2.55 2.10 -2.62
CA ILE A 105 2.02 2.63 -1.35
C ILE A 105 2.76 3.88 -0.84
N ALA A 106 4.00 4.09 -1.28
CA ALA A 106 4.79 5.26 -0.91
C ALA A 106 4.10 6.59 -1.26
N ASP A 107 3.35 6.65 -2.37
CA ASP A 107 2.62 7.86 -2.76
C ASP A 107 1.37 8.08 -1.90
N TYR A 108 0.69 7.01 -1.50
CA TYR A 108 -0.44 7.08 -0.58
C TYR A 108 -0.03 7.59 0.81
N ILE A 109 1.19 7.28 1.26
CA ILE A 109 1.68 7.79 2.55
C ILE A 109 1.84 9.31 2.53
N LYS A 110 2.19 9.90 1.38
CA LYS A 110 2.29 11.36 1.27
C LYS A 110 0.93 12.04 1.42
N GLN A 111 -0.12 11.39 0.93
CA GLN A 111 -1.49 11.93 0.96
C GLN A 111 -2.19 11.68 2.30
N TYR A 112 -2.10 10.46 2.84
CA TYR A 112 -2.92 10.03 3.98
C TYR A 112 -2.12 9.78 5.25
N GLY A 113 -0.78 9.81 5.19
CA GLY A 113 0.08 9.38 6.29
C GLY A 113 0.12 7.85 6.44
N LEU A 114 0.30 7.36 7.67
CA LEU A 114 0.46 5.91 7.92
C LEU A 114 -0.86 5.16 8.13
N LYS A 115 -1.97 5.89 8.31
CA LYS A 115 -3.31 5.34 8.42
C LYS A 115 -4.07 5.70 7.15
N ILE A 116 -4.28 4.71 6.28
CA ILE A 116 -4.69 4.94 4.89
C ILE A 116 -6.09 4.34 4.71
N PRO A 117 -7.09 5.16 4.33
CA PRO A 117 -8.34 4.63 3.82
C PRO A 117 -8.12 4.14 2.38
N LEU A 118 -8.54 2.91 2.10
CA LEU A 118 -8.49 2.31 0.77
C LEU A 118 -9.92 2.01 0.32
N HIS A 119 -10.33 2.65 -0.76
CA HIS A 119 -11.58 2.44 -1.44
C HIS A 119 -11.36 1.50 -2.62
N PHE A 120 -12.00 0.34 -2.62
CA PHE A 120 -11.75 -0.68 -3.64
C PHE A 120 -11.76 -0.13 -5.08
N GLU A 121 -12.77 0.67 -5.46
CA GLU A 121 -12.90 1.11 -6.86
C GLU A 121 -11.81 2.08 -7.29
N GLU A 122 -11.26 2.84 -6.35
CA GLU A 122 -10.28 3.88 -6.63
C GLU A 122 -8.86 3.33 -6.47
N ASP A 123 -8.68 2.40 -5.53
CA ASP A 123 -7.38 1.95 -5.04
C ASP A 123 -7.06 0.50 -5.42
N ALA A 124 -7.93 -0.22 -6.14
CA ALA A 124 -7.60 -1.57 -6.65
C ALA A 124 -6.32 -1.57 -7.51
N SER A 125 -6.04 -0.46 -8.19
CA SER A 125 -4.83 -0.28 -9.00
C SER A 125 -3.53 -0.35 -8.18
N LEU A 126 -3.61 -0.10 -6.86
CA LEU A 126 -2.52 -0.30 -5.91
C LEU A 126 -2.02 -1.75 -5.90
N PHE A 127 -2.90 -2.69 -6.19
CA PHE A 127 -2.62 -4.13 -6.25
C PHE A 127 -2.44 -4.63 -7.69
N GLY A 128 -2.50 -3.73 -8.69
CA GLY A 128 -2.40 -4.08 -10.11
C GLY A 128 -3.72 -4.54 -10.74
N GLU A 129 -4.86 -4.30 -10.07
CA GLU A 129 -6.19 -4.59 -10.59
C GLU A 129 -6.85 -3.33 -11.13
N ASN A 130 -7.25 -3.34 -12.42
CA ASN A 130 -7.96 -2.22 -13.05
C ASN A 130 -9.46 -2.54 -13.30
N THR A 131 -9.89 -3.77 -13.03
CA THR A 131 -11.22 -4.28 -13.37
C THR A 131 -11.73 -5.18 -12.24
N THR A 132 -12.58 -4.63 -11.37
CA THR A 132 -13.66 -5.33 -10.65
C THR A 132 -13.36 -6.74 -10.07
N ARG A 133 -12.56 -6.75 -9.00
CA ARG A 133 -12.89 -7.30 -7.66
C ARG A 133 -13.01 -8.82 -7.50
N ILE A 134 -11.90 -9.46 -7.11
CA ILE A 134 -11.97 -10.64 -6.24
C ILE A 134 -10.90 -10.64 -5.13
N THR A 135 -9.79 -9.91 -5.18
CA THR A 135 -8.66 -10.21 -4.24
C THR A 135 -8.31 -9.11 -3.24
N PHE A 136 -9.03 -7.99 -3.28
CA PHE A 136 -8.64 -6.79 -2.54
C PHE A 136 -8.59 -7.04 -1.03
N ILE A 137 -9.61 -7.67 -0.46
CA ILE A 137 -9.66 -7.94 0.98
C ILE A 137 -8.67 -9.05 1.35
N GLU A 138 -8.52 -10.06 0.50
CA GLU A 138 -7.61 -11.21 0.64
C GLU A 138 -6.18 -10.73 0.71
N THR A 139 -5.82 -9.83 -0.21
CA THR A 139 -4.49 -9.23 -0.27
C THR A 139 -4.22 -8.42 0.99
N LEU A 140 -5.19 -7.63 1.45
CA LEU A 140 -5.05 -6.90 2.71
C LEU A 140 -4.89 -7.83 3.91
N ILE A 141 -5.71 -8.87 4.01
CA ILE A 141 -5.62 -9.85 5.10
C ILE A 141 -4.29 -10.62 5.03
N ALA A 142 -3.83 -10.99 3.84
CA ALA A 142 -2.55 -11.66 3.64
C ALA A 142 -1.37 -10.74 4.01
N LEU A 143 -1.40 -9.47 3.60
CA LEU A 143 -0.42 -8.46 4.01
C LEU A 143 -0.41 -8.26 5.54
N GLU A 144 -1.56 -8.32 6.20
CA GLU A 144 -1.65 -8.29 7.66
C GLU A 144 -1.04 -9.56 8.29
N SER A 145 -1.29 -10.74 7.72
CA SER A 145 -0.72 -12.00 8.20
C SER A 145 0.82 -12.04 8.08
N GLU A 146 1.37 -11.41 7.03
CA GLU A 146 2.82 -11.21 6.88
C GLU A 146 3.34 -10.05 7.76
N GLY A 147 2.47 -9.35 8.49
CA GLY A 147 2.82 -8.26 9.39
C GLY A 147 3.25 -6.98 8.66
N PHE A 148 2.82 -6.76 7.43
CA PHE A 148 3.09 -5.52 6.67
C PHE A 148 2.11 -4.40 7.02
N ILE A 149 0.86 -4.74 7.29
CA ILE A 149 -0.19 -3.80 7.67
C ILE A 149 -0.94 -4.32 8.89
N SER A 150 -1.78 -3.47 9.48
CA SER A 150 -2.85 -3.87 10.41
C SER A 150 -4.16 -3.31 9.88
N ILE A 151 -5.19 -4.15 9.77
CA ILE A 151 -6.51 -3.75 9.33
C ILE A 151 -7.24 -3.16 10.53
N VAL A 152 -7.52 -1.85 10.48
CA VAL A 152 -8.20 -1.12 11.56
C VAL A 152 -9.72 -1.28 11.46
N SER A 153 -10.25 -1.23 10.25
CA SER A 153 -11.68 -1.44 10.00
C SER A 153 -11.94 -1.85 8.55
N ILE A 154 -13.03 -2.58 8.36
CA ILE A 154 -13.59 -2.89 7.05
C ILE A 154 -15.05 -2.45 7.11
N ARG A 155 -15.47 -1.60 6.18
CA ARG A 155 -16.83 -1.06 6.08
C ARG A 155 -17.35 -1.20 4.67
N GLU A 156 -18.67 -1.06 4.52
CA GLU A 156 -19.33 -0.99 3.21
C GLU A 156 -19.53 0.48 2.82
N GLY A 157 -18.99 0.85 1.67
CA GLY A 157 -19.31 2.08 0.95
C GLY A 157 -20.24 1.81 -0.23
N THR A 158 -20.45 2.84 -1.03
CA THR A 158 -21.24 2.81 -2.26
C THR A 158 -20.36 3.05 -3.48
N SER A 159 -20.52 2.25 -4.53
CA SER A 159 -19.84 2.45 -5.81
C SER A 159 -20.17 3.81 -6.40
N LYS A 160 -19.36 4.25 -7.35
CA LYS A 160 -19.81 5.30 -8.27
C LYS A 160 -21.05 4.81 -9.04
N PRO A 161 -21.94 5.71 -9.51
CA PRO A 161 -23.08 5.31 -10.32
C PRO A 161 -22.59 4.72 -11.64
N HIS A 162 -22.97 3.48 -11.97
CA HIS A 162 -22.61 2.84 -13.23
C HIS A 162 -23.80 2.85 -14.20
N GLU A 163 -23.51 3.13 -15.47
CA GLU A 163 -24.49 3.07 -16.56
C GLU A 163 -24.65 1.61 -17.02
N ILE A 164 -25.89 1.16 -17.09
CA ILE A 164 -26.21 -0.23 -17.44
C ILE A 164 -26.17 -0.37 -18.98
N ILE A 165 -25.18 -1.09 -19.50
CA ILE A 165 -25.15 -1.51 -20.92
C ILE A 165 -25.38 -3.02 -20.97
N THR A 166 -26.51 -3.42 -21.55
CA THR A 166 -26.98 -4.82 -21.55
C THR A 166 -26.41 -5.60 -22.72
N ALA A 167 -25.72 -6.70 -22.47
CA ALA A 167 -25.51 -7.76 -23.46
C ALA A 167 -25.73 -9.11 -22.79
N ASP A 168 -26.57 -9.93 -23.42
CA ASP A 168 -26.97 -11.24 -22.93
C ASP A 168 -25.82 -12.25 -22.95
N ALA A 169 -25.93 -13.23 -22.05
CA ALA A 169 -25.13 -14.45 -21.89
C ALA A 169 -23.88 -14.37 -20.98
N GLY A 170 -24.07 -14.75 -19.70
CA GLY A 170 -23.21 -15.76 -19.07
C GLY A 170 -22.25 -15.32 -17.96
N VAL A 171 -21.98 -14.03 -17.79
CA VAL A 171 -20.99 -13.53 -16.81
C VAL A 171 -21.55 -12.32 -16.09
N TRP A 172 -21.82 -12.42 -14.78
CA TRP A 172 -22.26 -11.30 -13.92
C TRP A 172 -23.15 -10.27 -14.63
N SER A 173 -24.11 -10.74 -15.42
CA SER A 173 -24.97 -9.87 -16.19
C SER A 173 -25.96 -9.23 -15.22
N LEU A 174 -25.71 -7.95 -14.92
CA LEU A 174 -26.73 -6.93 -14.68
C LEU A 174 -28.08 -7.40 -15.23
N THR A 175 -28.93 -7.95 -14.37
CA THR A 175 -30.23 -8.43 -14.80
C THR A 175 -31.05 -7.23 -15.24
N LYS A 176 -31.36 -7.28 -16.53
CA LYS A 176 -32.19 -6.39 -17.31
C LYS A 176 -33.59 -6.40 -16.73
N ASP A 177 -33.89 -5.43 -15.87
CA ASP A 177 -35.26 -5.09 -15.55
C ASP A 177 -35.67 -4.05 -16.61
N GLU A 178 -36.44 -4.46 -17.62
CA GLU A 178 -36.74 -3.68 -18.84
C GLU A 178 -37.49 -2.36 -18.57
N ASN A 179 -37.78 -2.04 -17.31
CA ASN A 179 -38.53 -0.85 -16.88
C ASN A 179 -37.75 0.16 -16.01
N ARG A 180 -36.41 0.07 -15.88
CA ARG A 180 -35.64 1.06 -15.11
C ARG A 180 -34.41 1.57 -15.86
N SER A 181 -34.59 2.67 -16.59
CA SER A 181 -33.49 3.59 -16.88
C SER A 181 -33.03 4.23 -15.55
N GLY A 182 -31.94 3.73 -14.99
CA GLY A 182 -31.40 4.25 -13.74
C GLY A 182 -29.94 3.86 -13.56
N PHE A 183 -29.16 4.80 -13.04
CA PHE A 183 -27.84 4.49 -12.52
C PHE A 183 -27.99 3.56 -11.32
N THR A 184 -27.20 2.49 -11.29
CA THR A 184 -27.15 1.58 -10.14
C THR A 184 -25.89 1.83 -9.33
N VAL A 185 -26.05 1.71 -8.02
CA VAL A 185 -24.98 1.81 -7.04
C VAL A 185 -24.91 0.48 -6.33
N TYR A 186 -23.70 -0.07 -6.23
CA TYR A 186 -23.42 -1.34 -5.61
C TYR A 186 -22.56 -1.14 -4.37
N PRO A 187 -22.67 -2.03 -3.39
CA PRO A 187 -21.85 -1.95 -2.20
C PRO A 187 -20.38 -2.27 -2.47
N VAL A 188 -19.49 -1.53 -1.82
CA VAL A 188 -18.03 -1.60 -2.04
C VAL A 188 -17.24 -1.67 -0.72
N PRO A 189 -16.35 -2.65 -0.49
CA PRO A 189 -15.44 -2.62 0.64
C PRO A 189 -14.59 -1.34 0.66
N ILE A 190 -14.60 -0.70 1.82
CA ILE A 190 -13.67 0.32 2.25
C ILE A 190 -12.88 -0.24 3.42
N ALA A 191 -11.56 -0.32 3.28
CA ALA A 191 -10.67 -0.77 4.34
C ALA A 191 -9.85 0.40 4.87
N THR A 192 -9.74 0.53 6.19
CA THR A 192 -8.74 1.43 6.78
C THR A 192 -7.59 0.58 7.28
N ILE A 193 -6.39 0.86 6.77
CA ILE A 193 -5.18 0.13 7.13
C ILE A 193 -4.21 1.03 7.89
N GLN A 194 -3.46 0.44 8.80
CA GLN A 194 -2.33 1.05 9.46
C GLN A 194 -1.05 0.38 8.96
N LEU A 195 -0.11 1.15 8.42
CA LEU A 195 1.16 0.61 7.97
C LEU A 195 2.03 0.24 9.17
N THR A 196 2.68 -0.92 9.10
CA THR A 196 3.58 -1.40 10.17
C THR A 196 5.02 -0.93 9.93
N ARG A 197 5.85 -1.02 10.98
CA ARG A 197 7.30 -0.77 10.88
C ARG A 197 7.99 -1.70 9.88
N LYS A 198 7.52 -2.95 9.74
CA LYS A 198 8.07 -3.92 8.79
C LYS A 198 7.96 -3.38 7.36
N LEU A 199 6.76 -2.98 6.96
CA LEU A 199 6.54 -2.40 5.63
C LEU A 199 7.32 -1.09 5.47
N ILE A 200 7.19 -0.17 6.43
CA ILE A 200 7.87 1.14 6.42
C ILE A 200 9.38 0.97 6.18
N SER A 201 10.03 -0.02 6.79
CA SER A 201 11.48 -0.27 6.59
C SER A 201 11.88 -0.75 5.18
N LEU A 202 10.93 -1.27 4.40
CA LEU A 202 11.12 -1.65 3.01
C LEU A 202 10.95 -0.47 2.07
N ILE A 203 9.99 0.40 2.36
CA ILE A 203 9.58 1.50 1.47
C ILE A 203 10.19 2.85 1.83
N GLU A 204 10.64 3.05 3.08
CA GLU A 204 11.33 4.29 3.47
C GLU A 204 12.47 4.47 2.49
N PRO A 205 12.58 5.64 1.83
CA PRO A 205 13.82 5.99 1.15
C PRO A 205 14.89 5.86 2.22
N ARG A 206 15.73 4.82 2.12
CA ARG A 206 16.82 4.52 3.05
C ARG A 206 17.90 5.58 2.87
N LEU A 207 17.55 6.83 3.15
CA LEU A 207 18.41 7.97 3.18
C LEU A 207 18.99 8.00 4.58
N SER A 208 20.20 7.48 4.70
CA SER A 208 20.96 7.53 5.94
C SER A 208 22.37 7.94 5.61
N TYR A 209 23.01 8.60 6.55
CA TYR A 209 24.36 9.06 6.36
C TYR A 209 25.19 8.74 7.60
N THR A 210 26.33 8.12 7.33
CA THR A 210 27.44 8.00 8.27
C THR A 210 28.62 8.74 7.64
N PRO A 211 29.60 9.23 8.42
CA PRO A 211 30.77 9.90 7.87
C PRO A 211 31.31 9.21 6.62
N HIS A 212 31.43 9.97 5.53
CA HIS A 212 31.87 9.54 4.20
C HIS A 212 30.98 8.53 3.44
N LYS A 213 29.84 8.12 3.99
CA LYS A 213 28.95 7.11 3.38
C LYS A 213 27.49 7.55 3.45
N LEU A 214 26.97 7.95 2.29
CA LEU A 214 25.56 8.20 2.06
C LEU A 214 24.91 6.93 1.53
N SER A 215 24.00 6.35 2.29
CA SER A 215 23.10 5.31 1.78
C SER A 215 21.85 5.97 1.23
N PHE A 216 21.46 5.60 0.00
CA PHE A 216 20.24 6.08 -0.62
C PHE A 216 19.73 5.05 -1.64
N LYS A 217 18.44 4.69 -1.56
CA LYS A 217 17.80 3.70 -2.45
C LYS A 217 18.57 2.36 -2.56
N GLY A 218 19.17 1.91 -1.46
CA GLY A 218 19.94 0.66 -1.40
C GLY A 218 21.33 0.73 -2.02
N LYS A 219 21.75 1.89 -2.53
CA LYS A 219 23.12 2.17 -2.98
C LYS A 219 23.90 2.85 -1.88
N VAL A 220 25.22 2.64 -1.89
CA VAL A 220 26.18 3.32 -1.02
C VAL A 220 27.00 4.26 -1.87
N ILE A 221 26.91 5.55 -1.57
CA ILE A 221 27.58 6.64 -2.28
C ILE A 221 28.68 7.18 -1.38
N PHE A 222 29.92 7.19 -1.88
CA PHE A 222 31.06 7.69 -1.11
C PHE A 222 31.14 9.22 -1.17
N ILE A 223 31.15 9.84 0.01
CA ILE A 223 31.25 11.29 0.17
C ILE A 223 32.65 11.63 0.69
N PRO A 224 33.47 12.38 -0.08
CA PRO A 224 34.82 12.72 0.34
C PRO A 224 34.76 13.69 1.51
N GLU A 225 35.79 13.62 2.36
CA GLU A 225 36.01 14.60 3.41
C GLU A 225 36.06 16.04 2.85
N GLY A 226 35.54 17.00 3.61
CA GLY A 226 35.45 18.41 3.23
C GLY A 226 34.00 18.92 3.23
N ASP A 227 33.68 19.82 2.31
CA ASP A 227 32.40 20.55 2.31
C ASP A 227 31.17 19.64 2.09
N GLN A 228 31.32 18.58 1.27
CA GLN A 228 30.23 17.61 1.04
C GLN A 228 29.94 16.79 2.30
N ASP A 229 30.98 16.29 2.97
CA ASP A 229 30.86 15.54 4.23
C ASP A 229 30.25 16.43 5.33
N THR A 230 30.74 17.66 5.44
CA THR A 230 30.26 18.67 6.39
C THR A 230 28.77 18.94 6.20
N LEU A 231 28.35 19.20 4.96
CA LEU A 231 26.96 19.44 4.63
C LEU A 231 26.09 18.23 5.00
N CYS A 232 26.48 17.02 4.59
CA CYS A 232 25.74 15.79 4.93
C CYS A 232 25.63 15.57 6.45
N ARG A 233 26.69 15.81 7.22
CA ARG A 233 26.67 15.68 8.70
C ARG A 233 25.65 16.60 9.35
N VAL A 234 25.40 17.77 8.77
CA VAL A 234 24.43 18.73 9.29
C VAL A 234 23.02 18.37 8.84
N ILE A 235 22.78 18.32 7.53
CA ILE A 235 21.41 18.21 6.98
C ILE A 235 20.84 16.79 7.07
N LEU A 236 21.69 15.76 7.13
CA LEU A 236 21.28 14.35 7.24
C LEU A 236 21.49 13.78 8.66
N ARG A 237 21.79 14.63 9.65
CA ARG A 237 22.11 14.19 11.02
C ARG A 237 21.01 13.33 11.66
N ASN A 238 19.76 13.74 11.47
CA ASN A 238 18.58 13.08 12.01
C ASN A 238 17.33 13.47 11.21
N LYS A 239 16.20 12.82 11.51
CA LYS A 239 14.92 13.05 10.80
C LYS A 239 14.44 14.52 10.87
N ASN A 240 14.77 15.26 11.94
CA ASN A 240 14.35 16.65 12.09
C ASN A 240 15.22 17.59 11.24
N ALA A 241 16.52 17.34 11.17
CA ALA A 241 17.45 18.08 10.32
C ALA A 241 17.08 17.94 8.84
N MET A 242 16.72 16.72 8.39
CA MET A 242 16.34 16.45 7.01
C MET A 242 15.11 17.25 6.56
N LYS A 243 14.15 17.48 7.47
CA LYS A 243 12.87 18.15 7.16
C LYS A 243 12.94 19.68 7.07
N ARG A 244 14.05 20.28 7.49
CA ARG A 244 14.21 21.73 7.53
C ARG A 244 14.85 22.25 6.24
N GLU A 245 14.54 23.50 5.94
CA GLU A 245 15.38 24.31 5.05
C GLU A 245 16.53 24.91 5.86
N TRP A 246 17.71 24.92 5.25
CA TRP A 246 18.94 25.41 5.85
C TRP A 246 19.47 26.57 5.03
N SER A 247 19.83 27.67 5.69
CA SER A 247 20.67 28.70 5.08
C SER A 247 22.15 28.30 5.16
N TRP A 248 22.99 28.90 4.32
CA TRP A 248 24.39 28.49 4.19
C TRP A 248 25.20 28.77 5.47
N ASP A 249 24.89 29.86 6.16
CA ASP A 249 25.46 30.28 7.44
C ASP A 249 25.06 29.32 8.57
N GLU A 250 23.76 28.96 8.68
CA GLU A 250 23.30 27.97 9.66
C GLU A 250 24.04 26.62 9.52
N VAL A 251 24.32 26.18 8.28
CA VAL A 251 25.07 24.94 8.04
C VAL A 251 26.49 25.03 8.61
N LEU A 252 27.17 26.15 8.39
CA LEU A 252 28.55 26.38 8.85
C LEU A 252 28.62 26.56 10.38
N GLU A 253 27.64 27.26 10.96
CA GLU A 253 27.54 27.37 12.42
C GLU A 253 27.35 26.00 13.07
N LYS A 254 26.47 25.16 12.50
CA LYS A 254 26.22 23.80 13.02
C LYS A 254 27.37 22.84 12.77
N SER A 255 28.25 23.09 11.80
CA SER A 255 29.46 22.31 11.60
C SER A 255 30.59 22.70 12.55
N GLY A 256 30.46 23.82 13.27
CA GLY A 256 31.48 24.33 14.19
C GLY A 256 32.51 25.26 13.55
N GLU A 257 32.22 25.79 12.36
CA GLU A 257 33.03 26.83 11.71
C GLU A 257 33.00 28.12 12.53
N ARG A 258 34.16 28.71 12.81
CA ARG A 258 34.29 29.87 13.71
C ARG A 258 34.39 31.21 12.97
N ASN A 259 34.91 31.19 11.73
CA ASN A 259 35.21 32.38 10.95
C ASN A 259 34.33 32.42 9.69
N ILE A 260 33.02 32.59 9.89
CA ILE A 260 32.05 32.56 8.80
C ILE A 260 32.10 33.90 8.04
N ASP A 261 32.49 33.85 6.77
CA ASP A 261 32.43 34.98 5.85
C ASP A 261 31.31 34.80 4.82
N THR A 262 30.77 35.92 4.34
CA THR A 262 29.70 35.96 3.33
C THR A 262 30.07 35.18 2.07
N ASN A 263 31.34 35.14 1.64
CA ASN A 263 31.71 34.41 0.43
C ASN A 263 31.64 32.88 0.55
N MET A 264 31.49 32.34 1.77
CA MET A 264 31.46 30.91 2.04
C MET A 264 30.16 30.23 1.59
N TRP A 265 29.11 31.00 1.24
CA TRP A 265 27.88 30.45 0.65
C TRP A 265 28.16 29.53 -0.55
N ARG A 266 29.19 29.85 -1.35
CA ARG A 266 29.58 29.06 -2.53
C ARG A 266 29.97 27.64 -2.16
N ARG A 267 30.67 27.45 -1.04
CA ARG A 267 31.12 26.13 -0.54
C ARG A 267 29.92 25.23 -0.28
N VAL A 268 28.94 25.75 0.46
CA VAL A 268 27.74 25.00 0.86
C VAL A 268 26.87 24.62 -0.35
N TYR A 269 26.54 25.57 -1.23
CA TYR A 269 25.67 25.26 -2.38
C TYR A 269 26.37 24.45 -3.46
N ASN A 270 27.68 24.63 -3.67
CA ASN A 270 28.43 23.76 -4.57
C ASN A 270 28.51 22.34 -4.02
N ALA A 271 28.74 22.18 -2.70
CA ALA A 271 28.69 20.86 -2.06
C ALA A 271 27.34 20.16 -2.30
N GLY A 272 26.23 20.88 -2.14
CA GLY A 272 24.89 20.35 -2.44
C GLY A 272 24.74 19.87 -3.89
N ARG A 273 25.22 20.65 -4.86
CA ARG A 273 25.18 20.29 -6.29
C ARG A 273 26.07 19.09 -6.60
N GLU A 274 27.26 19.01 -6.01
CA GLU A 274 28.16 17.87 -6.21
C GLU A 274 27.60 16.58 -5.58
N ILE A 275 26.94 16.66 -4.42
CA ILE A 275 26.21 15.53 -3.84
C ILE A 275 25.13 15.03 -4.81
N ASN A 276 24.31 15.93 -5.36
CA ASN A 276 23.30 15.56 -6.36
C ASN A 276 23.91 14.89 -7.59
N LYS A 277 25.05 15.37 -8.10
CA LYS A 277 25.75 14.72 -9.21
C LYS A 277 26.18 13.29 -8.87
N LYS A 278 26.79 13.07 -7.69
CA LYS A 278 27.20 11.74 -7.23
C LYS A 278 26.03 10.80 -7.06
N VAL A 279 24.96 11.27 -6.45
CA VAL A 279 23.72 10.51 -6.30
C VAL A 279 23.13 10.14 -7.66
N ALA A 280 23.15 11.07 -8.62
CA ALA A 280 22.64 10.82 -9.97
C ALA A 280 23.44 9.74 -10.70
N ILE A 281 24.76 9.69 -10.54
CA ILE A 281 25.61 8.65 -11.12
C ILE A 281 25.20 7.26 -10.60
N GLU A 282 24.99 7.13 -9.29
CA GLU A 282 24.73 5.83 -8.65
C GLU A 282 23.26 5.39 -8.71
N THR A 283 22.32 6.34 -8.77
CA THR A 283 20.88 6.06 -8.58
C THR A 283 19.99 6.60 -9.69
N THR A 284 20.53 7.35 -10.67
CA THR A 284 19.80 8.13 -11.70
C THR A 284 18.97 9.31 -11.18
N ILE A 285 18.86 9.48 -9.86
CA ILE A 285 18.13 10.56 -9.20
C ILE A 285 18.99 11.83 -9.13
N LYS A 286 18.52 12.92 -9.72
CA LYS A 286 19.26 14.18 -9.85
C LYS A 286 18.92 15.22 -8.77
N ASP A 287 17.86 15.00 -8.01
CA ASP A 287 17.21 16.01 -7.16
C ASP A 287 17.18 15.61 -5.68
N LEU A 288 18.17 14.87 -5.16
CA LEU A 288 18.18 14.47 -3.74
C LEU A 288 18.10 15.68 -2.80
N LEU A 289 18.90 16.71 -3.07
CA LEU A 289 18.90 18.00 -2.38
C LEU A 289 18.26 19.07 -3.27
N ASP A 290 17.33 19.84 -2.73
CA ASP A 290 16.84 21.07 -3.37
C ASP A 290 17.78 22.21 -3.01
N VAL A 291 18.63 22.63 -3.96
CA VAL A 291 19.64 23.68 -3.78
C VAL A 291 19.17 24.95 -4.47
N ARG A 292 18.69 25.92 -3.68
CA ARG A 292 18.23 27.22 -4.16
C ARG A 292 19.31 28.28 -3.96
N LYS A 293 19.01 29.53 -4.35
CA LYS A 293 19.95 30.65 -4.22
C LYS A 293 20.34 30.98 -2.77
N GLN A 294 19.46 30.71 -1.82
CA GLN A 294 19.60 31.11 -0.41
C GLN A 294 19.34 29.97 0.58
N THR A 295 18.88 28.81 0.11
CA THR A 295 18.55 27.68 0.98
C THR A 295 18.97 26.36 0.36
N ILE A 296 19.19 25.38 1.23
CA ILE A 296 19.38 23.98 0.87
C ILE A 296 18.50 23.10 1.75
N SER A 297 17.84 22.11 1.17
CA SER A 297 17.02 21.14 1.90
C SER A 297 17.10 19.77 1.26
N VAL A 298 16.76 18.74 2.02
CA VAL A 298 16.51 17.42 1.43
C VAL A 298 15.17 17.49 0.70
N ASN A 299 15.13 17.03 -0.54
CA ASN A 299 13.90 17.01 -1.31
C ASN A 299 12.82 16.19 -0.60
N THR A 300 11.63 16.77 -0.48
CA THR A 300 10.52 16.25 0.32
C THR A 300 10.10 14.84 -0.10
N LYS A 301 10.32 14.47 -1.36
CA LYS A 301 10.07 13.12 -1.91
C LYS A 301 10.90 12.03 -1.21
N TYR A 302 12.02 12.38 -0.62
CA TYR A 302 12.99 11.46 -0.04
C TYR A 302 13.08 11.55 1.49
N LEU A 303 12.20 12.34 2.11
CA LEU A 303 12.16 12.43 3.56
C LEU A 303 11.63 11.13 4.19
N PRO A 304 12.13 10.75 5.37
CA PRO A 304 11.56 9.65 6.13
C PRO A 304 10.10 9.92 6.44
N PHE A 305 9.26 8.88 6.36
CA PHE A 305 7.83 8.99 6.65
C PHE A 305 7.60 9.51 8.07
N PRO A 306 6.50 10.26 8.31
CA PRO A 306 6.18 10.75 9.64
C PRO A 306 6.11 9.59 10.65
N PRO A 307 6.53 9.79 11.92
CA PRO A 307 6.39 8.76 12.94
C PRO A 307 4.90 8.40 13.14
N ASN A 308 4.63 7.15 13.55
CA ASN A 308 3.31 6.75 14.03
C ASN A 308 2.82 7.79 15.05
N LYS A 309 1.70 8.45 14.75
CA LYS A 309 0.92 9.19 15.75
C LYS A 309 -0.07 8.25 16.39
#